data_AF-A0A836Q7E7-F1
#
_entry.id   AF-A0A836Q7E7-F1
#
_cell.length_a   1.000
_cell.length_b   1.000
_cell.length_c   1.000
_cell.angle_alpha   90.00
_cell.angle_beta   90.00
_cell.angle_gamma   90.00
#
_symmetry.space_group_name_H-M   'P 1'
#
loop_
_entity.id
_entity.type
_entity.pdbx_description
1 polymer ?
#
loop_
_entity_poly.entity_id
_entity_poly.type
_entity_poly.pdbx_seq_one_letter_code
_entity_poly.pdbx_strand_id
1 'polypeptide(L)'
;MSRAGGKVPTRERLSQLAVSETGFIFDPQTGQSFSVNPTGLIVLDLLKRGSTLDVASNSLADRCGIPTEIASSSVEAFILQLGRYL
;
A
#
# COMPACT_ATOMS: atom_id res chain seq x y z
N MET A 1 22.82 -2.46 -11.79
CA MET A 1 21.90 -1.69 -10.92
C MET A 1 20.93 -2.67 -10.27
N SER A 2 21.30 -3.22 -9.11
CA SER A 2 20.43 -4.14 -8.36
C SER A 2 19.44 -3.31 -7.55
N ARG A 3 18.19 -3.18 -8.03
CA ARG A 3 17.11 -2.66 -7.17
C ARG A 3 16.75 -3.78 -6.20
N ALA A 4 17.09 -3.58 -4.93
CA ALA A 4 16.77 -4.45 -3.81
C ALA A 4 15.32 -4.98 -3.92
N GLY A 5 15.11 -6.24 -3.55
CA GLY A 5 13.77 -6.78 -3.36
C GLY A 5 13.00 -5.85 -2.42
N GLY A 6 11.76 -5.52 -2.79
CA GLY A 6 10.95 -4.59 -2.00
C GLY A 6 10.78 -5.14 -0.59
N LYS A 7 10.93 -4.30 0.43
CA LYS A 7 10.63 -4.65 1.82
C LYS A 7 9.29 -4.03 2.18
N VAL A 8 8.47 -4.72 2.99
CA VAL A 8 7.26 -4.13 3.57
C VAL A 8 7.64 -2.86 4.36
N PRO A 9 7.15 -1.67 3.98
CA PRO A 9 7.45 -0.43 4.69
C PRO A 9 6.89 -0.47 6.11
N THR A 10 7.57 0.18 7.05
CA THR A 10 7.03 0.33 8.40
C THR A 10 5.82 1.27 8.39
N ARG A 11 4.95 1.12 9.39
CA ARG A 11 3.79 2.01 9.57
C ARG A 11 4.22 3.48 9.67
N GLU A 12 5.33 3.74 10.35
CA GLU A 12 5.91 5.08 10.48
C GLU A 12 6.24 5.68 9.11
N ARG A 13 6.86 4.90 8.20
CA ARG A 13 7.15 5.39 6.84
C ARG A 13 5.87 5.65 6.05
N LEU A 14 4.88 4.75 6.11
CA LEU A 14 3.59 4.97 5.44
C LEU A 14 2.86 6.21 5.97
N SER A 15 2.97 6.49 7.28
CA SER A 15 2.33 7.65 7.92
C SER A 15 2.88 8.99 7.45
N GLN A 16 4.14 9.03 6.99
CA GLN A 16 4.81 10.25 6.51
C GLN A 16 4.42 10.63 5.08
N LEU A 17 3.80 9.72 4.33
CA LEU A 17 3.33 9.99 2.98
C LEU A 17 2.14 10.95 3.01
N ALA A 18 2.22 12.02 2.22
CA ALA A 18 1.06 12.84 1.92
C ALA A 18 0.25 12.12 0.82
N VAL A 19 -1.01 11.81 1.11
CA VAL A 19 -1.87 11.01 0.22
C VAL A 19 -3.17 11.79 -0.02
N SER A 20 -3.51 12.03 -1.29
CA SER A 20 -4.79 12.62 -1.66
C SER A 20 -5.91 11.58 -1.72
N GLU A 21 -7.16 12.05 -1.71
CA GLU A 21 -8.35 11.20 -1.91
C GLU A 21 -8.39 10.54 -3.30
N THR A 22 -7.69 11.10 -4.28
CA THR A 22 -7.59 10.57 -5.65
C THR A 22 -6.45 9.58 -5.85
N GLY A 23 -5.66 9.31 -4.80
CA GLY A 23 -4.55 8.35 -4.85
C GLY A 23 -3.21 8.95 -5.30
N PHE A 24 -3.06 10.28 -5.33
CA PHE A 24 -1.76 10.90 -5.50
C PHE A 24 -0.98 10.83 -4.18
N ILE A 25 0.28 10.40 -4.26
CA ILE A 25 1.18 10.22 -3.13
C ILE A 25 2.41 11.09 -3.34
N PHE A 26 2.75 11.87 -2.33
CA PHE A 26 4.00 12.61 -2.24
C PHE A 26 4.79 12.12 -1.01
N ASP A 27 6.04 11.70 -1.24
CA ASP A 27 6.99 11.41 -0.16
C ASP A 27 7.82 12.66 0.15
N PRO A 28 7.56 13.37 1.27
CA PRO A 28 8.29 14.58 1.63
C PRO A 28 9.77 14.33 1.94
N GLN A 29 10.18 13.09 2.24
CA GLN A 29 11.59 12.79 2.52
C GLN A 29 12.45 12.73 1.26
N THR A 30 11.87 12.25 0.16
CA THR A 30 12.60 12.03 -1.10
C THR A 30 12.22 13.02 -2.20
N GLY A 31 11.09 13.73 -2.03
CA GLY A 31 10.50 14.61 -3.05
C GLY A 31 9.80 13.86 -4.18
N GLN A 32 9.72 12.52 -4.13
CA GLN A 32 9.09 11.73 -5.18
C GLN A 32 7.56 11.79 -5.08
N SER A 33 6.93 11.71 -6.25
CA SER A 33 5.49 11.62 -6.37
C SER A 33 5.08 10.45 -7.25
N PHE A 34 4.01 9.77 -6.89
CA PHE A 34 3.44 8.67 -7.66
C PHE A 34 1.93 8.57 -7.41
N SER A 35 1.25 7.81 -8.27
CA SER A 35 -0.18 7.56 -8.13
C SER A 35 -0.44 6.10 -7.83
N VAL A 36 -1.43 5.85 -6.98
CA VAL A 36 -2.02 4.52 -6.78
C VAL A 36 -3.43 4.51 -7.34
N ASN A 37 -3.88 3.33 -7.75
CA ASN A 37 -5.27 3.13 -8.14
C ASN A 37 -6.19 3.09 -6.89
N PRO A 38 -7.52 3.12 -7.06
CA PRO A 38 -8.46 3.11 -5.93
C PRO A 38 -8.29 1.91 -4.98
N THR A 39 -7.98 0.72 -5.51
CA THR A 39 -7.71 -0.49 -4.72
C THR A 39 -6.48 -0.31 -3.82
N GLY A 40 -5.37 0.19 -4.37
CA GLY A 40 -4.15 0.47 -3.64
C GLY A 40 -4.34 1.58 -2.60
N LEU A 41 -5.18 2.58 -2.90
CA LEU A 41 -5.54 3.63 -1.94
C LEU A 41 -6.27 3.06 -0.72
N ILE A 42 -7.23 2.15 -0.91
CA ILE A 42 -7.95 1.48 0.20
C ILE A 42 -6.96 0.74 1.10
N VAL A 43 -6.07 -0.06 0.49
CA VAL A 43 -5.07 -0.83 1.23
C VAL A 43 -4.12 0.11 1.99
N LEU A 44 -3.62 1.15 1.33
CA LEU A 44 -2.71 2.12 1.94
C LEU A 44 -3.35 2.83 3.14
N ASP A 45 -4.61 3.26 3.02
CA ASP A 45 -5.32 3.95 4.12
C ASP A 45 -5.50 3.03 5.34
N LEU A 46 -5.87 1.76 5.12
CA LEU A 46 -6.00 0.77 6.19
C LEU A 46 -4.66 0.55 6.92
N LEU A 47 -3.56 0.41 6.18
CA LEU A 47 -2.23 0.19 6.77
C LEU A 47 -1.72 1.44 7.50
N LYS A 48 -1.97 2.65 6.97
CA LYS A 48 -1.65 3.92 7.67
C LYS A 48 -2.37 4.02 9.01
N ARG A 49 -3.62 3.56 9.08
CA ARG A 49 -4.42 3.50 10.33
C ARG A 49 -3.95 2.42 11.32
N GLY A 50 -2.99 1.57 10.92
CA GLY A 50 -2.43 0.51 11.77
C GLY A 50 -3.14 -0.83 11.63
N SER A 51 -3.96 -1.02 10.60
CA SER A 51 -4.50 -2.34 10.27
C SER A 51 -3.37 -3.29 9.86
N THR A 52 -3.55 -4.59 10.13
CA THR A 52 -2.63 -5.61 9.63
C THR A 52 -2.88 -5.90 8.14
N LEU A 53 -1.93 -6.58 7.49
CA LEU A 53 -2.11 -7.05 6.11
C LEU A 53 -3.36 -7.94 5.99
N ASP A 54 -3.59 -8.85 6.94
CA ASP A 54 -4.78 -9.71 6.95
C ASP A 54 -6.09 -8.93 6.99
N VAL A 55 -6.17 -7.87 7.81
CA VAL A 55 -7.36 -7.00 7.88
C VAL A 55 -7.56 -6.26 6.56
N ALA A 56 -6.47 -5.77 5.95
CA ALA A 56 -6.52 -5.12 4.65
C ALA A 56 -6.97 -6.08 3.54
N SER A 57 -6.47 -7.31 3.55
CA SER A 57 -6.81 -8.37 2.59
C SER A 57 -8.27 -8.80 2.71
N ASN A 58 -8.78 -9.03 3.92
CA ASN A 58 -10.19 -9.33 4.13
C ASN A 58 -11.09 -8.16 3.70
N SER A 59 -10.75 -6.93 4.09
CA SER A 59 -11.51 -5.75 3.68
C SER A 59 -11.54 -5.58 2.16
N LEU A 60 -10.44 -5.91 1.48
CA LEU A 60 -10.36 -5.84 0.03
C LEU A 60 -11.15 -6.97 -0.65
N ALA A 61 -11.06 -8.19 -0.11
CA ALA A 61 -11.83 -9.34 -0.57
C ALA A 61 -13.33 -9.05 -0.54
N ASP A 62 -13.83 -8.54 0.58
CA ASP A 62 -15.24 -8.18 0.77
C ASP A 62 -15.70 -7.10 -0.22
N ARG A 63 -14.88 -6.05 -0.39
CA ARG A 63 -15.21 -4.93 -1.31
C ARG A 63 -15.20 -5.33 -2.77
N CYS A 64 -14.32 -6.25 -3.16
CA CYS A 64 -14.18 -6.68 -4.54
C CYS A 64 -14.99 -7.94 -4.88
N GLY A 65 -15.59 -8.62 -3.89
CA GLY A 65 -16.33 -9.87 -4.10
C GLY A 65 -15.42 -11.01 -4.57
N ILE A 66 -14.17 -11.04 -4.10
CA ILE A 66 -13.16 -12.03 -4.50
C ILE A 66 -12.72 -12.88 -3.30
N PRO A 67 -12.12 -14.07 -3.50
CA PRO A 67 -11.55 -14.85 -2.40
C PRO A 67 -10.43 -14.11 -1.68
N THR A 68 -10.37 -14.24 -0.34
CA THR A 68 -9.31 -13.64 0.49
C THR A 68 -7.92 -14.00 0.01
N GLU A 69 -7.68 -15.22 -0.46
CA GLU A 69 -6.36 -15.66 -0.94
C GLU A 69 -5.86 -14.85 -2.14
N ILE A 70 -6.77 -14.46 -3.04
CA ILE A 70 -6.47 -13.56 -4.18
C ILE A 70 -6.19 -12.14 -3.69
N ALA A 71 -7.00 -11.66 -2.74
CA ALA A 71 -6.81 -10.33 -2.14
C ALA A 71 -5.49 -10.25 -1.35
N SER A 72 -5.12 -11.29 -0.60
CA SER A 72 -3.87 -11.38 0.15
C SER A 72 -2.66 -11.27 -0.75
N SER A 73 -2.62 -12.06 -1.82
CA SER A 73 -1.54 -11.99 -2.83
C SER A 73 -1.43 -10.59 -3.46
N SER A 74 -2.58 -9.95 -3.71
CA SER A 74 -2.64 -8.59 -4.28
C SER A 74 -2.12 -7.53 -3.31
N VAL A 75 -2.52 -7.61 -2.04
CA VAL A 75 -2.08 -6.71 -0.95
C VAL A 75 -0.57 -6.85 -0.72
N GLU A 76 -0.06 -8.08 -0.67
CA GLU A 76 1.36 -8.35 -0.50
C GLU A 76 2.19 -7.82 -1.67
N ALA A 77 1.77 -8.11 -2.91
CA ALA A 77 2.44 -7.59 -4.10
C ALA A 77 2.44 -6.05 -4.13
N PHE A 78 1.32 -5.43 -3.77
CA PHE A 78 1.20 -3.97 -3.70
C PHE A 78 2.15 -3.37 -2.67
N ILE A 79 2.19 -3.89 -1.44
CA ILE A 79 3.01 -3.31 -0.38
C ILE A 79 4.51 -3.51 -0.63
N LEU A 80 4.91 -4.64 -1.20
CA LEU A 80 6.28 -4.90 -1.63
C LEU A 80 6.69 -3.96 -2.76
N GLN A 81 5.81 -3.73 -3.73
CA GLN A 81 6.07 -2.79 -4.82
C GLN A 81 6.20 -1.36 -4.29
N LEU A 82 5.31 -0.92 -3.39
CA LEU A 82 5.41 0.39 -2.75
C LEU A 82 6.74 0.56 -1.99
N GLY A 83 7.17 -0.47 -1.26
CA GLY A 83 8.45 -0.48 -0.57
C GLY A 83 9.70 -0.45 -1.45
N ARG A 84 9.56 -0.53 -2.78
CA ARG A 84 10.69 -0.27 -3.71
C ARG A 84 10.88 1.22 -3.98
N TYR A 85 9.90 2.05 -3.64
CA TYR A 85 9.92 3.50 -3.81
C TYR A 85 10.15 4.26 -2.51
N LEU A 86 9.99 3.61 -1.34
CA LEU A 86 10.11 4.19 0.00
C LEU A 86 11.43 3.84 0.69
#